data_AF-S7WZN7-F1
#
_entry.id   AF-S7WZN7-F1
#
_cell.length_a   1.000
_cell.length_b   1.000
_cell.length_c   1.000
_cell.angle_alpha   90.00
_cell.angle_beta   90.00
_cell.angle_gamma   90.00
#
_symmetry.space_group_name_H-M   'P 1'
#
loop_
_entity.id
_entity.type
_entity.pdbx_description
1 polymer ?
#
loop_
_entity_poly.entity_id
_entity_poly.type
_entity_poly.pdbx_seq_one_letter_code
_entity_poly.pdbx_strand_id
1 'polypeptide(L)'
;MMIKYIVQHTQLAEKNIKSTIQLLNEDCTIPFISRYRKEATGNLDEVQIGDIVKYKELFEALEKRKIAIIKALEDQDVLTEDLKQKIENTQDVTTLEDLYLPFKKNENKSRNRS
;
A
#
# COMPACT_ATOMS: atom_id res chain seq x y z
N MET A 1 6.43 7.07 4.99
CA MET A 1 5.00 6.99 4.60
C MET A 1 4.42 5.63 4.92
N MET A 2 5.05 4.51 4.51
CA MET A 2 4.63 3.13 4.86
C MET A 2 4.40 2.89 6.36
N ILE A 3 5.37 3.22 7.21
CA ILE A 3 5.24 2.95 8.66
C ILE A 3 4.05 3.69 9.28
N LYS A 4 3.82 4.95 8.88
CA LYS A 4 2.64 5.72 9.33
C LYS A 4 1.33 5.06 8.89
N TYR A 5 1.28 4.55 7.65
CA TYR A 5 0.12 3.81 7.15
C TYR A 5 -0.14 2.54 7.99
N ILE A 6 0.91 1.77 8.30
CA ILE A 6 0.78 0.57 9.15
C ILE A 6 0.36 0.94 10.57
N VAL A 7 0.91 2.01 11.16
CA VAL A 7 0.48 2.52 12.48
C VAL A 7 -1.01 2.85 12.48
N GLN A 8 -1.51 3.56 11.47
CA GLN A 8 -2.93 3.94 11.39
C GLN A 8 -3.90 2.75 11.31
N HIS A 9 -3.46 1.62 10.75
CA HIS A 9 -4.30 0.44 10.56
C HIS A 9 -4.16 -0.60 11.67
N THR A 10 -2.97 -0.69 12.30
CA THR A 10 -2.68 -1.70 13.34
C THR A 10 -2.70 -1.12 14.75
N GLN A 11 -2.61 0.20 14.89
CA GLN A 11 -2.48 0.91 16.17
C GLN A 11 -1.24 0.48 16.99
N LEU A 12 -0.26 -0.16 16.35
CA LEU A 12 0.99 -0.58 16.97
C LEU A 12 2.00 0.56 17.02
N ALA A 13 2.91 0.50 18.00
CA ALA A 13 3.97 1.49 18.13
C ALA A 13 4.90 1.47 16.91
N GLU A 14 5.24 2.66 16.40
CA GLU A 14 6.13 2.83 15.24
C GLU A 14 7.47 2.09 15.41
N LYS A 15 8.04 2.11 16.63
CA LYS A 15 9.28 1.40 16.95
C LYS A 15 9.14 -0.11 16.73
N ASN A 16 8.03 -0.70 17.17
CA ASN A 16 7.76 -2.13 17.08
C ASN A 16 7.58 -2.57 15.63
N ILE A 17 6.86 -1.75 14.84
CA ILE A 17 6.69 -1.95 13.40
C ILE A 17 8.05 -1.91 12.69
N LYS A 18 8.87 -0.89 12.98
CA LYS A 18 10.23 -0.77 12.41
C LYS A 18 11.09 -1.99 12.69
N SER A 19 11.16 -2.43 13.95
CA SER A 19 11.91 -3.63 14.34
C SER A 19 11.40 -4.88 13.61
N THR A 20 10.08 -5.04 13.52
CA THR A 20 9.46 -6.19 12.85
C THR A 20 9.79 -6.21 11.36
N ILE A 21 9.69 -5.07 10.67
CA ILE A 21 10.05 -4.95 9.24
C ILE A 21 11.54 -5.24 9.04
N GLN A 22 12.41 -4.75 9.92
CA GLN A 22 13.84 -5.06 9.82
C GLN A 22 14.09 -6.57 9.90
N LEU A 23 13.49 -7.26 10.87
CA LEU A 23 13.63 -8.71 11.01
C LEU A 23 13.08 -9.46 9.79
N LEU A 24 11.93 -9.04 9.24
CA LEU A 24 11.36 -9.62 8.03
C LEU A 24 12.27 -9.44 6.81
N ASN A 25 13.00 -8.31 6.72
CA ASN A 25 13.98 -8.07 5.67
C ASN A 25 15.27 -8.90 5.83
N GLU A 26 15.53 -9.41 7.04
CA GLU A 26 16.61 -10.36 7.35
C GLU A 26 16.15 -11.83 7.16
N ASP A 27 15.13 -12.06 6.32
CA ASP A 27 14.53 -13.37 6.04
C ASP A 27 13.94 -14.10 7.29
N CYS A 28 13.70 -13.38 8.38
CA CYS A 28 13.01 -13.97 9.54
C CYS A 28 11.52 -14.19 9.23
N THR A 29 10.99 -15.36 9.58
CA THR A 29 9.57 -15.68 9.39
C THR A 29 8.72 -15.20 10.57
N ILE A 30 7.43 -14.97 10.34
CA ILE A 30 6.45 -14.60 11.38
C ILE A 30 6.54 -15.52 12.63
N PRO A 31 6.48 -16.87 12.51
CA PRO A 31 6.58 -17.74 13.69
C PRO A 31 7.95 -17.69 14.37
N PHE A 32 9.02 -17.36 13.64
CA PHE A 32 10.34 -17.16 14.24
C PHE A 32 10.39 -15.86 15.05
N ILE A 33 9.89 -14.76 14.49
CA ILE A 33 9.86 -13.46 15.15
C ILE A 33 8.98 -13.52 16.40
N SER A 34 7.78 -14.09 16.26
CA SER A 34 6.80 -14.20 17.35
C SER A 34 7.27 -15.13 18.47
N ARG A 35 8.25 -16.02 18.25
CA ARG A 35 8.76 -16.93 19.30
C ARG A 35 10.10 -16.48 19.87
N TYR A 36 11.03 -16.05 19.02
CA TYR A 36 12.43 -15.85 19.40
C TYR A 36 12.87 -14.37 19.41
N ARG A 37 12.05 -13.45 18.89
CA ARG A 37 12.37 -12.02 18.79
C ARG A 37 11.30 -11.10 19.41
N LYS A 38 10.50 -11.63 20.34
CA LYS A 38 9.46 -10.87 21.04
C LYS A 38 10.00 -9.58 21.68
N GLU A 39 11.12 -9.65 22.38
CA GLU A 39 11.67 -8.44 23.05
C GLU A 39 12.08 -7.36 22.05
N ALA A 40 12.61 -7.74 20.89
CA ALA A 40 13.03 -6.81 19.85
C ALA A 40 11.84 -6.09 19.19
N THR A 41 10.69 -6.77 19.09
CA THR A 41 9.44 -6.22 18.53
C THR A 41 8.53 -5.60 19.57
N GLY A 42 8.88 -5.60 20.86
CA GLY A 42 8.02 -5.06 21.92
C GLY A 42 6.88 -6.00 22.33
N ASN A 43 7.15 -7.31 22.30
CA ASN A 43 6.27 -8.42 22.64
C ASN A 43 5.06 -8.61 21.72
N LEU A 44 5.21 -8.29 20.43
CA LEU A 44 4.16 -8.55 19.45
C LEU A 44 3.88 -10.06 19.31
N ASP A 45 2.60 -10.40 19.20
CA ASP A 45 2.16 -11.75 18.88
C ASP A 45 2.14 -12.02 17.36
N GLU A 46 1.87 -13.28 17.00
CA GLU A 46 1.85 -13.74 15.60
C GLU A 46 0.78 -13.02 14.76
N VAL A 47 -0.38 -12.69 15.35
CA VAL A 47 -1.46 -11.98 14.65
C VAL A 47 -1.03 -10.56 14.36
N GLN A 48 -0.46 -9.86 15.35
CA GLN A 48 0.04 -8.49 15.20
C GLN A 48 1.18 -8.39 14.17
N ILE A 49 2.11 -9.35 14.17
CA ILE A 49 3.17 -9.42 13.16
C ILE A 49 2.59 -9.71 11.78
N GLY A 50 1.60 -10.61 11.69
CA GLY A 50 0.85 -10.89 10.47
C GLY A 50 0.15 -9.65 9.91
N ASP A 51 -0.48 -8.83 10.75
CA ASP A 51 -1.10 -7.58 10.34
C ASP A 51 -0.07 -6.60 9.79
N ILE A 52 1.12 -6.47 10.40
CA ILE A 52 2.20 -5.64 9.87
C ILE A 52 2.59 -6.08 8.45
N VAL A 53 2.76 -7.38 8.22
CA VAL A 53 3.09 -7.93 6.90
C VAL A 53 1.99 -7.61 5.89
N LYS A 54 0.73 -7.90 6.25
CA LYS A 54 -0.43 -7.64 5.41
C LYS A 54 -0.53 -6.17 4.99
N TYR A 55 -0.43 -5.23 5.95
CA TYR A 55 -0.54 -3.80 5.64
C TYR A 55 0.69 -3.26 4.89
N LYS A 56 1.88 -3.85 5.10
CA LYS A 56 3.05 -3.57 4.27
C LYS A 56 2.79 -3.97 2.81
N GLU A 57 2.29 -5.17 2.56
CA GLU A 57 1.99 -5.66 1.21
C GLU A 57 0.90 -4.82 0.53
N LEU A 58 -0.16 -4.45 1.26
CA LEU A 58 -1.20 -3.56 0.76
C LEU A 58 -0.64 -2.18 0.39
N PHE A 59 0.23 -1.61 1.22
CA PHE A 59 0.88 -0.34 0.92
C PHE A 59 1.76 -0.43 -0.33
N GLU A 60 2.57 -1.49 -0.46
CA GLU A 60 3.42 -1.71 -1.63
C GLU A 60 2.60 -1.92 -2.91
N ALA A 61 1.48 -2.63 -2.82
CA ALA A 61 0.55 -2.81 -3.94
C ALA A 61 -0.08 -1.48 -4.37
N LEU A 62 -0.50 -0.65 -3.40
CA LEU A 62 -1.03 0.69 -3.66
C LEU A 62 0.00 1.58 -4.36
N GLU A 63 1.24 1.63 -3.86
CA GLU A 63 2.31 2.43 -4.46
C GLU A 63 2.64 1.98 -5.89
N LYS A 64 2.72 0.66 -6.12
CA LYS A 64 2.89 0.11 -7.47
C LYS A 64 1.75 0.53 -8.40
N ARG A 65 0.52 0.53 -7.90
CA ARG A 65 -0.66 0.93 -8.68
C ARG A 65 -0.62 2.42 -9.02
N LYS A 66 -0.25 3.28 -8.08
CA LYS A 66 -0.06 4.73 -8.32
C LYS A 66 0.96 4.97 -9.43
N ILE A 67 2.13 4.33 -9.35
CA ILE A 67 3.19 4.46 -10.36
C ILE A 67 2.68 4.04 -11.74
N ALA A 68 1.96 2.91 -11.81
CA ALA A 68 1.40 2.43 -13.08
C ALA A 68 0.38 3.41 -13.67
N ILE A 69 -0.48 4.01 -12.84
CA ILE A 69 -1.48 5.00 -13.27
C ILE A 69 -0.80 6.29 -13.73
N ILE A 70 0.14 6.82 -12.94
CA ILE A 70 0.91 8.04 -13.30
C ILE A 70 1.58 7.84 -14.65
N LYS A 71 2.26 6.71 -14.85
CA LYS A 71 2.90 6.37 -16.12
C LYS A 71 1.89 6.29 -17.27
N ALA A 72 0.74 5.64 -17.05
CA ALA A 72 -0.30 5.54 -18.08
C ALA A 72 -0.93 6.90 -18.44
N LEU A 73 -0.96 7.86 -17.50
CA LEU A 73 -1.43 9.22 -17.74
C LEU A 73 -0.36 10.08 -18.44
N GLU A 74 0.91 9.87 -18.08
CA GLU A 74 2.07 10.50 -18.72
C GLU A 74 2.20 10.05 -20.18
N ASP A 75 2.07 8.75 -20.44
CA ASP A 75 2.06 8.16 -21.80
C ASP A 75 0.89 8.68 -22.67
N GLN A 76 -0.17 9.20 -22.03
CA GLN A 76 -1.33 9.81 -22.70
C GLN A 76 -1.22 11.34 -22.81
N ASP A 77 -0.16 11.96 -22.28
CA ASP A 77 0.06 13.41 -22.22
C ASP A 77 -1.07 14.16 -21.48
N VAL A 78 -1.78 13.47 -20.57
CA VAL A 78 -2.89 14.03 -19.77
C VAL A 78 -2.53 14.19 -18.29
N LEU A 79 -1.32 13.81 -17.89
CA LEU A 79 -0.85 13.96 -16.52
C LEU A 79 -0.60 15.44 -16.21
N THR A 80 -1.40 15.97 -15.29
CA THR A 80 -1.17 17.29 -14.70
C THR A 80 -0.53 17.16 -13.32
N GLU A 81 0.18 18.20 -12.87
CA GLU A 81 0.81 18.19 -11.54
C GLU A 81 -0.24 18.06 -10.42
N ASP A 82 -1.41 18.69 -10.55
CA ASP A 82 -2.53 18.52 -9.61
C ASP A 82 -3.02 17.06 -9.56
N LEU A 83 -3.18 16.41 -10.72
CA LEU A 83 -3.62 15.02 -10.79
C LEU A 83 -2.57 14.07 -10.21
N LYS A 84 -1.29 14.31 -10.52
CA LYS A 84 -0.16 13.58 -9.94
C LYS A 84 -0.17 13.68 -8.42
N GLN A 85 -0.27 14.89 -7.87
CA GLN A 85 -0.35 15.11 -6.43
C GLN A 85 -1.56 14.39 -5.80
N LYS A 86 -2.73 14.41 -6.43
CA LYS A 86 -3.92 13.67 -5.95
C LYS A 86 -3.68 12.16 -5.89
N ILE A 87 -3.03 11.60 -6.92
CA ILE A 87 -2.69 10.18 -6.99
C ILE A 87 -1.64 9.82 -5.93
N GLU A 88 -0.59 10.61 -5.78
CA GLU A 88 0.49 10.37 -4.82
C GLU A 88 -0.01 10.44 -3.36
N ASN A 89 -0.88 11.39 -3.04
CA ASN A 89 -1.41 11.59 -1.69
C ASN A 89 -2.55 10.64 -1.32
N THR A 90 -3.15 9.94 -2.29
CA THR A 90 -4.24 8.98 -2.03
C THR A 90 -3.74 7.79 -1.21
N GLN A 91 -4.50 7.39 -0.19
CA GLN A 91 -4.22 6.21 0.63
C GLN A 91 -5.21 5.07 0.41
N ASP A 92 -6.19 5.29 -0.46
CA ASP A 92 -7.31 4.39 -0.72
C ASP A 92 -7.32 3.94 -2.18
N VAL A 93 -7.33 2.62 -2.39
CA VAL A 93 -7.31 2.04 -3.74
C VAL A 93 -8.57 2.43 -4.52
N THR A 94 -9.71 2.57 -3.86
CA THR A 94 -10.98 2.94 -4.52
C THR A 94 -10.90 4.34 -5.10
N THR A 95 -10.42 5.29 -4.31
CA THR A 95 -10.19 6.68 -4.70
C THR A 95 -9.16 6.76 -5.82
N LEU A 96 -8.11 5.94 -5.75
CA LEU A 96 -7.10 5.85 -6.80
C LEU A 96 -7.70 5.39 -8.14
N GLU A 97 -8.56 4.36 -8.13
CA GLU A 97 -9.23 3.88 -9.34
C GLU A 97 -10.25 4.89 -9.87
N ASP A 98 -10.96 5.61 -9.00
CA ASP A 98 -11.91 6.67 -9.39
C ASP A 98 -11.20 7.83 -10.12
N LEU A 99 -10.03 8.26 -9.61
CA LEU A 99 -9.19 9.26 -10.27
C LEU A 99 -8.70 8.81 -11.65
N TYR A 100 -8.46 7.52 -11.83
CA TYR A 100 -7.99 6.96 -13.11
C TYR A 100 -9.13 6.62 -14.09
N LEU A 101 -10.33 6.37 -13.60
CA LEU A 101 -11.49 5.93 -14.38
C LEU A 101 -11.76 6.78 -15.63
N PRO A 102 -11.71 8.12 -15.59
CA PRO A 102 -11.95 8.96 -16.77
C PRO A 102 -10.92 8.77 -17.90
N PHE A 103 -9.71 8.33 -17.54
CA PHE A 103 -8.57 8.18 -18.45
C PHE A 103 -8.34 6.74 -18.87
N LYS A 104 -9.05 5.79 -18.26
CA LYS A 104 -9.03 4.40 -18.69
C LYS A 104 -9.73 4.31 -20.04
N LYS A 105 -8.92 4.16 -21.11
CA LYS A 105 -9.39 4.00 -22.49
C LYS A 105 -10.56 3.01 -22.54
N ASN A 106 -11.75 3.50 -22.88
CA ASN A 106 -12.96 2.70 -22.92
C ASN A 106 -12.86 1.61 -24.01
N GLU A 107 -12.82 0.34 -23.62
CA GLU A 107 -13.31 -0.77 -24.47
C GLU A 107 -14.84 -0.82 -24.54
N ASN A 108 -15.56 0.12 -23.92
CA ASN A 108 -17.03 0.17 -23.97
C ASN A 108 -17.54 1.33 -24.83
N LYS A 109 -17.25 1.24 -26.12
CA LYS A 109 -18.15 1.73 -27.16
C LYS A 109 -18.98 0.55 -27.70
N SER A 110 -19.73 -0.14 -26.84
CA SER A 110 -20.93 -0.91 -27.24
C SER A 110 -21.69 -1.44 -26.02
N ARG A 111 -22.73 -0.72 -25.61
CA ARG A 111 -24.10 -1.28 -25.60
C ARG A 111 -25.08 -0.12 -25.63
N ASN A 112 -25.45 0.19 -26.87
CA ASN A 112 -26.68 0.86 -27.23
C ASN A 112 -27.89 -0.02 -26.84
N ARG A 113 -29.08 0.60 -26.79
CA ARG A 113 -30.46 0.11 -26.56
C ARG A 113 -31.00 0.46 -25.18
N SER A 114 -32.16 1.06 -25.03
CA SER A 114 -33.19 1.60 -25.95
C SER A 114 -34.17 2.36 -25.07
#